data_AF-A0A7C7HUQ4-F1
#
_entry.id   AF-A0A7C7HUQ4-F1
#
_cell.length_a   1.000
_cell.length_b   1.000
_cell.length_c   1.000
_cell.angle_alpha   90.00
_cell.angle_beta   90.00
_cell.angle_gamma   90.00
#
_symmetry.space_group_name_H-M   'P 1'
#
loop_
_entity.id
_entity.type
_entity.pdbx_description
1 polymer ?
#
loop_
_entity_poly.entity_id
_entity_poly.type
_entity_poly.pdbx_seq_one_letter_code
_entity_poly.pdbx_strand_id
1 'polypeptide(L)'
;MRRSATWSGLLLCLLIVQAMAPLTGAWSSRDDISVTQDDTEAPLGLLAQMNIRPIADSAHGWGELDDDVYAVGLAHRDAAPVPITDWVDSTGQRSVDGWVILQHQWPVPTEWFGDLAKAGIECYSFLPPASFHCNVPKMSPTELKSLEVLAVMKLDPTDKIRPA
;
A
#
# COMPACT_ATOMS: atom_id res chain seq x y z
N MET A 1 -3.97 51.34 34.34
CA MET A 1 -3.27 50.02 34.42
C MET A 1 -4.32 48.92 34.59
N ARG A 2 -4.46 48.00 33.62
CA ARG A 2 -5.11 46.66 33.70
C ARG A 2 -5.66 46.26 32.31
N ARG A 3 -4.78 45.83 31.40
CA ARG A 3 -5.17 45.13 30.14
C ARG A 3 -4.19 44.04 29.68
N SER A 4 -3.13 43.75 30.44
CA SER A 4 -2.12 42.76 30.02
C SER A 4 -2.44 41.32 30.44
N ALA A 5 -3.16 41.11 31.55
CA ALA A 5 -3.34 39.77 32.13
C ALA A 5 -4.27 38.85 31.30
N THR A 6 -5.24 39.40 30.57
CA THR A 6 -6.19 38.62 29.76
C THR A 6 -5.59 38.13 28.45
N TRP A 7 -4.58 38.84 27.93
CA TRP A 7 -3.99 38.51 26.63
C TRP A 7 -2.92 37.40 26.75
N SER A 8 -2.13 37.42 27.83
CA SER A 8 -1.18 36.35 28.12
C SER A 8 -1.85 35.00 28.37
N GLY A 9 -3.03 34.97 28.99
CA GLY A 9 -3.80 33.73 29.17
C GLY A 9 -4.30 33.16 27.84
N LEU A 10 -4.76 34.02 26.93
CA LEU A 10 -5.24 33.61 25.61
C LEU A 10 -4.11 33.06 24.73
N LEU A 11 -2.93 33.69 24.78
CA LEU A 11 -1.72 33.25 24.09
C LEU A 11 -1.21 31.89 24.62
N LEU A 12 -1.26 31.68 25.94
CA LEU A 12 -0.84 30.42 26.55
C LEU A 12 -1.79 29.27 26.15
N CYS A 13 -3.10 29.51 26.10
CA CYS A 13 -4.07 28.52 25.62
C CYS A 13 -3.84 28.17 24.14
N LEU A 14 -3.57 29.16 23.29
CA LEU A 14 -3.27 28.93 21.86
C LEU A 14 -2.01 28.09 21.66
N LEU A 15 -0.96 28.34 22.44
CA LEU A 15 0.29 27.56 22.38
C LEU A 15 0.09 26.10 22.82
N ILE A 16 -0.76 25.84 23.82
CA ILE A 16 -1.09 24.47 24.25
C ILE A 16 -1.90 23.73 23.19
N VAL A 17 -2.86 24.41 22.53
CA VAL A 17 -3.65 23.82 21.43
C VAL A 17 -2.74 23.47 20.24
N GLN A 18 -1.74 24.30 19.92
CA GLN A 18 -0.78 24.01 18.85
C GLN A 18 0.20 22.88 19.19
N ALA A 19 0.49 22.65 20.48
CA ALA A 19 1.31 21.52 20.91
C ALA A 19 0.60 20.16 20.80
N MET A 20 -0.75 20.14 20.70
CA MET A 20 -1.54 18.92 20.49
C MET A 20 -1.83 18.60 19.03
N ALA A 21 -1.52 19.51 18.09
CA ALA A 21 -1.69 19.30 16.66
C ALA A 21 -0.91 18.10 16.06
N PRO A 22 0.29 17.69 16.55
CA PRO A 22 0.97 16.55 15.94
C PRO A 22 0.34 15.19 16.31
N LEU A 23 -0.58 15.14 17.29
CA LEU A 23 -1.23 13.90 17.70
C LEU A 23 -2.43 13.53 16.81
N THR A 24 -2.99 14.48 16.04
CA THR A 24 -4.07 14.18 15.10
C THR A 24 -3.58 13.52 13.81
N GLY A 25 -2.27 13.58 13.52
CA GLY A 25 -1.65 12.90 12.38
C GLY A 25 -1.24 11.45 12.65
N ALA A 26 -1.07 11.05 13.92
CA ALA A 26 -0.74 9.68 14.30
C ALA A 26 -1.96 8.73 14.26
N TRP A 27 -3.15 9.28 14.03
CA TRP A 27 -4.37 8.55 13.75
C TRP A 27 -4.77 8.85 12.30
N SER A 28 -3.87 8.60 11.33
CA SER A 28 -4.32 8.42 9.96
C SER A 28 -5.26 7.22 10.00
N SER A 29 -6.54 7.56 9.94
CA SER A 29 -7.67 6.67 9.96
C SER A 29 -7.36 5.45 9.10
N ARG A 30 -7.72 4.27 9.60
CA ARG A 30 -8.09 3.17 8.71
C ARG A 30 -9.31 3.67 7.95
N ASP A 31 -9.07 4.47 6.89
CA ASP A 31 -10.12 5.01 6.06
C ASP A 31 -10.91 3.82 5.53
N ASP A 32 -12.23 3.91 5.64
CA ASP A 32 -13.12 2.88 5.13
C ASP A 32 -13.07 2.96 3.61
N ILE A 33 -12.13 2.20 3.01
CA ILE A 33 -11.96 2.15 1.57
C ILE A 33 -13.25 1.56 0.99
N SER A 34 -13.87 2.32 0.09
CA SER A 34 -15.06 1.89 -0.64
C SER A 34 -14.75 1.89 -2.12
N VAL A 35 -14.92 0.74 -2.76
CA VAL A 35 -14.66 0.57 -4.20
C VAL A 35 -15.98 0.62 -4.98
N THR A 36 -16.04 1.50 -5.97
CA THR A 36 -17.19 1.75 -6.83
C THR A 36 -16.83 1.55 -8.31
N GLN A 37 -17.82 1.68 -9.20
CA GLN A 37 -17.60 1.53 -10.64
C GLN A 37 -16.71 2.65 -11.23
N ASP A 38 -16.56 3.78 -10.54
CA ASP A 38 -15.74 4.90 -11.01
C ASP A 38 -14.24 4.65 -10.74
N ASP A 39 -13.90 3.70 -9.86
CA ASP A 39 -12.53 3.39 -9.46
C ASP A 39 -11.85 2.36 -10.37
N THR A 40 -12.61 1.67 -11.23
CA THR A 40 -12.09 0.62 -12.11
C THR A 40 -12.95 0.41 -13.35
N GLU A 41 -12.31 0.06 -14.46
CA GLU A 41 -12.97 -0.36 -15.70
C GLU A 41 -13.52 -1.79 -15.63
N ALA A 42 -13.30 -2.53 -14.54
CA ALA A 42 -13.85 -3.86 -14.35
C ALA A 42 -15.39 -3.77 -14.21
N PRO A 43 -16.17 -4.65 -14.85
CA PRO A 43 -17.63 -4.58 -14.81
C PRO A 43 -18.17 -5.11 -13.48
N LEU A 44 -18.11 -4.31 -12.41
CA LEU A 44 -18.40 -4.74 -11.04
C LEU A 44 -19.81 -5.32 -10.88
N GLY A 45 -20.80 -4.74 -11.58
CA GLY A 45 -22.18 -5.25 -11.56
C GLY A 45 -22.34 -6.64 -12.17
N LEU A 46 -21.52 -7.02 -13.16
CA LEU A 46 -21.50 -8.36 -13.73
C LEU A 46 -20.72 -9.32 -12.83
N LEU A 47 -19.56 -8.89 -12.34
CA LEU A 47 -18.72 -9.68 -11.43
C LEU A 47 -19.47 -10.03 -10.14
N ALA A 48 -20.25 -9.10 -9.59
CA ALA A 48 -21.06 -9.34 -8.41
C ALA A 48 -22.12 -10.44 -8.60
N GLN A 49 -22.67 -10.61 -9.82
CA GLN A 49 -23.59 -11.71 -10.15
C GLN A 49 -22.90 -13.08 -10.09
N MET A 50 -21.58 -13.10 -10.29
CA MET A 50 -20.72 -14.29 -10.16
C MET A 50 -20.10 -14.42 -8.78
N ASN A 51 -20.55 -13.61 -7.80
CA ASN A 51 -20.00 -13.53 -6.45
C ASN A 51 -18.51 -13.14 -6.40
N ILE A 52 -18.06 -12.38 -7.40
CA ILE A 52 -16.73 -11.75 -7.42
C ILE A 52 -16.93 -10.29 -6.99
N ARG A 53 -16.27 -9.90 -5.91
CA ARG A 53 -16.34 -8.55 -5.33
C ARG A 53 -14.93 -8.07 -5.02
N PRO A 54 -14.67 -6.76 -5.14
CA PRO A 54 -13.40 -6.20 -4.71
C PRO A 54 -13.22 -6.38 -3.21
N ILE A 55 -11.97 -6.55 -2.79
CA ILE A 55 -11.55 -6.54 -1.39
C ILE A 55 -11.03 -5.13 -1.14
N ALA A 56 -11.90 -4.27 -0.63
CA ALA A 56 -11.63 -2.85 -0.44
C ALA A 56 -10.67 -2.61 0.75
N ASP A 57 -9.39 -2.92 0.55
CA ASP A 57 -8.31 -2.65 1.50
C ASP A 57 -7.03 -2.18 0.78
N SER A 58 -6.08 -1.68 1.58
CA SER A 58 -4.77 -1.24 1.08
C SER A 58 -3.91 -2.41 0.59
N ALA A 59 -4.04 -3.62 1.16
CA ALA A 59 -3.26 -4.79 0.77
C ALA A 59 -3.55 -5.22 -0.68
N HIS A 60 -4.76 -4.96 -1.19
CA HIS A 60 -5.17 -5.18 -2.57
C HIS A 60 -5.00 -3.94 -3.45
N GLY A 61 -4.30 -2.91 -2.95
CA GLY A 61 -3.91 -1.72 -3.70
C GLY A 61 -5.04 -0.78 -4.06
N TRP A 62 -6.08 -0.69 -3.23
CA TRP A 62 -7.15 0.31 -3.32
C TRP A 62 -6.86 1.58 -2.49
N GLY A 63 -5.67 1.69 -1.90
CA GLY A 63 -5.24 2.89 -1.17
C GLY A 63 -4.71 3.98 -2.11
N GLU A 64 -4.23 5.07 -1.51
CA GLU A 64 -3.51 6.11 -2.24
C GLU A 64 -2.10 5.63 -2.63
N LEU A 65 -1.63 6.06 -3.80
CA LEU A 65 -0.27 5.77 -4.26
C LEU A 65 0.72 6.66 -3.51
N ASP A 66 1.70 6.04 -2.87
CA ASP A 66 2.81 6.74 -2.23
C ASP A 66 3.81 7.28 -3.28
N ASP A 67 4.44 8.42 -3.00
CA ASP A 67 5.37 9.09 -3.92
C ASP A 67 6.63 8.26 -4.21
N ASP A 68 7.02 7.37 -3.28
CA ASP A 68 8.25 6.57 -3.36
C ASP A 68 8.03 5.18 -4.01
N VAL A 69 6.80 4.87 -4.46
CA VAL A 69 6.46 3.58 -5.10
C VAL A 69 5.86 3.78 -6.48
N TYR A 70 5.81 2.72 -7.28
CA TYR A 70 5.22 2.79 -8.63
C TYR A 70 3.85 2.12 -8.66
N ALA A 71 2.90 2.75 -9.36
CA ALA A 71 1.63 2.10 -9.65
C ALA A 71 1.85 0.80 -10.44
N VAL A 72 1.06 -0.22 -10.11
CA VAL A 72 1.05 -1.49 -10.85
C VAL A 72 -0.05 -1.40 -11.90
N GLY A 73 0.36 -1.32 -13.16
CA GLY A 73 -0.57 -1.23 -14.29
C GLY A 73 -1.28 -2.56 -14.55
N LEU A 74 -2.57 -2.62 -14.23
CA LEU A 74 -3.44 -3.78 -14.46
C LEU A 74 -4.37 -3.50 -15.65
N ALA A 75 -5.14 -4.51 -16.07
CA ALA A 75 -6.00 -4.37 -17.25
C ALA A 75 -7.14 -3.36 -17.04
N HIS A 76 -7.62 -3.21 -15.81
CA HIS A 76 -8.84 -2.47 -15.49
C HIS A 76 -8.64 -1.32 -14.50
N ARG A 77 -7.41 -1.10 -14.02
CA ARG A 77 -7.02 -0.02 -13.12
C ARG A 77 -5.50 0.03 -12.99
N ASP A 78 -5.01 1.13 -12.44
CA ASP A 78 -3.68 1.20 -11.85
C ASP A 78 -3.82 0.99 -10.35
N ALA A 79 -3.14 -0.01 -9.79
CA ALA A 79 -3.20 -0.31 -8.36
C ALA A 79 -2.04 0.35 -7.61
N ALA A 80 -2.27 0.70 -6.34
CA ALA A 80 -1.27 1.33 -5.47
C ALA A 80 -0.65 0.31 -4.50
N PRO A 81 0.57 -0.19 -4.75
CA PRO A 81 1.24 -1.08 -3.79
C PRO A 81 1.53 -0.37 -2.48
N VAL A 82 1.52 -1.12 -1.38
CA VAL A 82 1.84 -0.57 -0.05
C VAL A 82 3.37 -0.62 0.14
N PRO A 83 4.02 0.50 0.49
CA PRO A 83 5.43 0.49 0.88
C PRO A 83 5.71 -0.58 1.95
N ILE A 84 6.80 -1.34 1.82
CA ILE A 84 7.08 -2.43 2.77
C ILE A 84 7.27 -1.91 4.21
N THR A 85 7.69 -0.66 4.35
CA THR A 85 7.86 0.04 5.63
C THR A 85 6.55 0.27 6.34
N ASP A 86 5.47 0.43 5.58
CA ASP A 86 4.16 0.85 6.06
C ASP A 86 3.16 -0.31 6.05
N TRP A 87 3.59 -1.49 5.58
CA TRP A 87 2.75 -2.68 5.44
C TRP A 87 1.93 -2.99 6.70
N VAL A 88 2.56 -2.95 7.87
CA VAL A 88 1.89 -3.27 9.14
C VAL A 88 0.85 -2.20 9.50
N ASP A 89 1.18 -0.94 9.28
CA ASP A 89 0.32 0.18 9.65
C ASP A 89 -0.88 0.29 8.70
N SER A 90 -0.64 0.12 7.40
CA SER A 90 -1.66 0.19 6.35
C SER A 90 -2.58 -1.03 6.31
N THR A 91 -2.06 -2.24 6.55
CA THR A 91 -2.84 -3.50 6.38
C THR A 91 -3.19 -4.18 7.69
N GLY A 92 -2.50 -3.87 8.79
CA GLY A 92 -2.57 -4.62 10.05
C GLY A 92 -1.91 -6.01 10.02
N GLN A 93 -1.34 -6.44 8.88
CA GLN A 93 -0.74 -7.76 8.71
C GLN A 93 0.73 -7.74 9.11
N ARG A 94 1.16 -8.70 9.94
CA ARG A 94 2.56 -8.81 10.41
C ARG A 94 3.43 -9.72 9.54
N SER A 95 2.84 -10.29 8.51
CA SER A 95 3.52 -11.14 7.53
C SER A 95 2.89 -10.94 6.16
N VAL A 96 3.66 -11.30 5.13
CA VAL A 96 3.26 -11.39 3.74
C VAL A 96 3.44 -12.84 3.32
N ASP A 97 2.40 -13.44 2.75
CA ASP A 97 2.39 -14.84 2.31
C ASP A 97 1.49 -15.04 1.10
N GLY A 98 1.77 -16.11 0.36
CA GLY A 98 1.05 -16.51 -0.84
C GLY A 98 1.43 -15.68 -2.07
N TRP A 99 0.51 -15.61 -3.02
CA TRP A 99 0.68 -14.88 -4.27
C TRP A 99 0.56 -13.37 -4.08
N VAL A 100 1.64 -12.66 -4.34
CA VAL A 100 1.76 -11.21 -4.17
C VAL A 100 2.54 -10.60 -5.33
N ILE A 101 2.34 -9.31 -5.53
CA ILE A 101 3.20 -8.48 -6.37
C ILE A 101 4.27 -7.88 -5.46
N LEU A 102 5.53 -8.19 -5.72
CA LEU A 102 6.69 -7.57 -5.07
C LEU A 102 7.28 -6.54 -6.01
N GLN A 103 7.50 -5.32 -5.51
CA GLN A 103 8.11 -4.23 -6.26
C GLN A 103 9.53 -3.97 -5.74
N HIS A 104 10.43 -3.62 -6.64
CA HIS A 104 11.77 -3.10 -6.34
C HIS A 104 11.87 -1.65 -6.83
N GLN A 105 12.92 -0.94 -6.42
CA GLN A 105 13.29 0.33 -7.03
C GLN A 105 13.71 0.13 -8.49
N TRP A 106 13.29 1.03 -9.39
CA TRP A 106 13.75 1.01 -10.79
C TRP A 106 15.11 1.72 -10.93
N PRO A 107 16.08 1.19 -11.71
CA PRO A 107 16.02 -0.07 -12.46
C PRO A 107 16.19 -1.31 -11.58
N VAL A 108 15.48 -2.39 -11.91
CA VAL A 108 15.56 -3.65 -11.16
C VAL A 108 16.89 -4.36 -11.45
N PRO A 109 17.70 -4.70 -10.43
CA PRO A 109 18.92 -5.48 -10.61
C PRO A 109 18.62 -6.90 -11.15
N THR A 110 19.47 -7.40 -12.04
CA THR A 110 19.25 -8.72 -12.67
C THR A 110 19.38 -9.87 -11.67
N GLU A 111 20.24 -9.70 -10.67
CA GLU A 111 20.50 -10.63 -9.58
C GLU A 111 19.32 -10.76 -8.61
N TRP A 112 18.48 -9.73 -8.50
CA TRP A 112 17.42 -9.66 -7.49
C TRP A 112 16.45 -10.85 -7.59
N PHE A 113 16.09 -11.24 -8.82
CA PHE A 113 15.25 -12.42 -9.05
C PHE A 113 15.87 -13.70 -8.49
N GLY A 114 17.19 -13.84 -8.60
CA GLY A 114 17.93 -14.97 -8.04
C GLY A 114 18.02 -14.91 -6.51
N ASP A 115 18.12 -13.73 -5.92
CA ASP A 115 18.18 -13.55 -4.47
C ASP A 115 16.83 -13.82 -3.80
N LEU A 116 15.73 -13.41 -4.43
CA LEU A 116 14.37 -13.82 -4.04
C LEU A 116 14.23 -15.35 -4.05
N ALA A 117 14.71 -16.02 -5.11
CA ALA A 117 14.67 -17.48 -5.20
C ALA A 117 15.49 -18.18 -4.11
N LYS A 118 16.69 -17.66 -3.77
CA LYS A 118 17.50 -18.19 -2.66
C LYS A 118 16.81 -18.04 -1.30
N ALA A 119 15.99 -17.00 -1.14
CA ALA A 119 15.16 -16.80 0.04
C ALA A 119 13.89 -17.66 0.06
N GLY A 120 13.63 -18.44 -1.01
CA GLY A 120 12.45 -19.30 -1.13
C GLY A 120 11.22 -18.59 -1.70
N ILE A 121 11.37 -17.41 -2.31
CA ILE A 121 10.31 -16.70 -3.02
C ILE A 121 10.35 -17.09 -4.51
N GLU A 122 9.23 -17.58 -5.04
CA GLU A 122 9.14 -18.03 -6.43
C GLU A 122 8.41 -17.00 -7.29
N CYS A 123 9.12 -16.35 -8.22
CA CYS A 123 8.57 -15.31 -9.10
C CYS A 123 8.39 -15.82 -10.54
N TYR A 124 7.37 -15.31 -11.26
CA TYR A 124 6.99 -15.85 -12.57
C TYR A 124 6.79 -14.81 -13.67
N SER A 125 6.19 -13.67 -13.33
CA SER A 125 5.80 -12.66 -14.32
C SER A 125 6.32 -11.31 -13.89
N PHE A 126 6.98 -10.62 -14.81
CA PHE A 126 7.34 -9.23 -14.65
C PHE A 126 6.14 -8.35 -14.99
N LEU A 127 5.83 -7.40 -14.11
CA LEU A 127 4.83 -6.37 -14.29
C LEU A 127 5.56 -5.02 -14.29
N PRO A 128 5.61 -4.31 -15.44
CA PRO A 128 6.23 -3.00 -15.50
C PRO A 128 5.63 -2.01 -14.47
N PRO A 129 6.43 -1.05 -13.97
CA PRO A 129 7.83 -0.82 -14.33
C PRO A 129 8.82 -1.67 -13.53
N ALA A 130 8.52 -2.09 -12.30
CA ALA A 130 9.53 -2.65 -11.40
C ALA A 130 9.03 -3.79 -10.50
N SER A 131 7.99 -4.49 -10.94
CA SER A 131 7.26 -5.44 -10.10
C SER A 131 7.32 -6.87 -10.65
N PHE A 132 7.19 -7.85 -9.76
CA PHE A 132 7.07 -9.27 -10.11
C PHE A 132 5.93 -9.92 -9.35
N HIS A 133 5.21 -10.81 -10.02
CA HIS A 133 4.24 -11.68 -9.39
C HIS A 133 4.95 -12.92 -8.83
N CYS A 134 4.88 -13.08 -7.51
CA CYS A 134 5.65 -14.05 -6.75
C CYS A 134 4.81 -14.77 -5.70
N ASN A 135 5.20 -16.00 -5.37
CA ASN A 135 4.69 -16.77 -4.25
C ASN A 135 5.66 -16.66 -3.07
N VAL A 136 5.20 -16.14 -1.93
CA VAL A 136 5.99 -15.90 -0.72
C VAL A 136 5.63 -16.94 0.35
N PRO A 137 6.59 -17.65 0.96
CA PRO A 137 6.34 -18.76 1.89
C PRO A 137 5.86 -18.33 3.29
N LYS A 138 5.53 -17.05 3.48
CA LYS A 138 5.36 -16.31 4.75
C LYS A 138 6.64 -15.70 5.29
N MET A 139 6.78 -14.39 5.09
CA MET A 139 7.88 -13.57 5.57
C MET A 139 7.37 -12.33 6.29
N SER A 140 8.13 -11.84 7.26
CA SER A 140 7.88 -10.53 7.89
C SER A 140 8.24 -9.39 6.93
N PRO A 141 7.65 -8.19 7.10
CA PRO A 141 8.06 -7.02 6.34
C PRO A 141 9.55 -6.68 6.47
N THR A 142 10.16 -6.96 7.63
CA THR A 142 11.60 -6.77 7.84
C THR A 142 12.45 -7.71 6.99
N GLU A 143 12.06 -8.99 6.88
CA GLU A 143 12.74 -9.96 6.00
C GLU A 143 12.62 -9.55 4.53
N LEU A 144 11.43 -9.17 4.09
CA LEU A 144 11.23 -8.68 2.72
C LEU A 144 12.01 -7.40 2.43
N LYS A 145 12.05 -6.45 3.37
CA LYS A 145 12.87 -5.24 3.26
C LYS A 145 14.37 -5.56 3.15
N SER A 146 14.85 -6.59 3.84
CA SER A 146 16.25 -7.03 3.73
C SER A 146 16.59 -7.65 2.38
N LEU A 147 15.57 -8.07 1.63
CA LEU A 147 15.65 -8.49 0.24
C LEU A 147 15.37 -7.34 -0.73
N GLU A 148 15.47 -6.09 -0.28
CA GLU A 148 15.27 -4.88 -1.10
C GLU A 148 13.87 -4.78 -1.76
N VAL A 149 12.86 -5.45 -1.18
CA VAL A 149 11.46 -5.22 -1.56
C VAL A 149 11.08 -3.80 -1.17
N LEU A 150 10.65 -3.01 -2.15
CA LEU A 150 10.19 -1.63 -2.00
C LEU A 150 8.73 -1.59 -1.53
N ALA A 151 7.86 -2.32 -2.21
CA ALA A 151 6.42 -2.31 -1.96
C ALA A 151 5.76 -3.65 -2.29
N VAL A 152 4.57 -3.88 -1.74
CA VAL A 152 3.83 -5.14 -1.84
C VAL A 152 2.34 -4.89 -2.06
N MET A 153 1.72 -5.72 -2.88
CA MET A 153 0.26 -5.85 -2.92
C MET A 153 -0.17 -7.27 -3.25
N LYS A 154 -1.45 -7.57 -3.00
CA LYS A 154 -2.16 -8.75 -3.49
C LYS A 154 -3.02 -8.33 -4.68
N LEU A 155 -3.21 -9.23 -5.64
CA LEU A 155 -4.18 -9.00 -6.69
C LEU A 155 -5.59 -9.09 -6.12
N ASP A 156 -6.42 -8.09 -6.40
CA ASP A 156 -7.84 -8.10 -6.13
C ASP A 156 -8.55 -9.18 -6.99
N PRO A 157 -9.65 -9.79 -6.54
CA PRO A 157 -10.42 -10.74 -7.35
C PRO A 157 -10.88 -10.18 -8.71
N THR A 158 -11.04 -8.86 -8.81
CA THR A 158 -11.42 -8.14 -10.04
C THR A 158 -10.22 -7.86 -10.96
N ASP A 159 -8.99 -8.04 -10.47
CA ASP A 159 -7.78 -7.73 -11.22
C ASP A 159 -7.50 -8.74 -12.34
N LYS A 160 -6.87 -8.22 -13.39
CA LYS A 160 -6.27 -8.98 -14.49
C LYS A 160 -4.94 -8.36 -14.86
N ILE A 161 -3.93 -9.21 -15.06
CA ILE A 161 -2.62 -8.77 -15.54
C ILE A 161 -2.79 -8.21 -16.95
N ARG A 162 -2.25 -7.01 -17.20
CA ARG A 162 -2.15 -6.44 -18.54
C ARG A 162 -0.99 -7.14 -19.27
N PRO A 163 -1.23 -7.81 -20.41
CA PRO A 163 -0.13 -8.33 -21.23
C PRO A 163 0.73 -7.16 -21.71
N ALA A 164 2.05 -7.33 -21.64
CA ALA A 164 3.02 -6.38 -22.19
C ALA A 164 2.99 -6.34 -23.72
#